data_AF-A0A518ARI8-F1
#
_entry.id   AF-A0A518ARI8-F1
#
_cell.length_a   1.000
_cell.length_b   1.000
_cell.length_c   1.000
_cell.angle_alpha   90.00
_cell.angle_beta   90.00
_cell.angle_gamma   90.00
#
_symmetry.space_group_name_H-M   'P 1'
#
loop_
_entity.id
_entity.type
_entity.pdbx_description
1 polymer ?
#
loop_
_entity_poly.entity_id
_entity_poly.type
_entity_poly.pdbx_seq_one_letter_code
_entity_poly.pdbx_strand_id
1 'polypeptide(L)'
;MTTEKQQRYDQVLTAARSLAERDLDWVSFFREVVGIDGLIRKAFPTFDELTEFEKSEQYAAIQRILVKLREKKNSGDGETEQTRVITVRLPKSMHEYLRTEAHDLRTSMNKLCISKLLQVVDQEMIPAEKTAPARRRATSAPQPLPQPQPTPTSNGLGYTHQGHTPTPSSNPAPNSPFTSTGPANPLKTNW
;
A
#
# COMPACT_ATOMS: atom_id res chain seq x y z
N MET A 1 33.70 19.84 18.78
CA MET A 1 32.87 18.69 18.35
C MET A 1 31.58 19.11 17.65
N THR A 2 30.86 20.16 18.09
CA THR A 2 29.63 20.64 17.41
C THR A 2 29.87 21.16 15.98
N THR A 3 31.01 21.79 15.72
CA THR A 3 31.33 22.40 14.41
C THR A 3 31.53 21.36 13.30
N GLU A 4 32.21 20.25 13.57
CA GLU A 4 32.45 19.18 12.58
C GLU A 4 31.13 18.48 12.21
N LYS A 5 30.29 18.24 13.21
CA LYS A 5 28.96 17.68 13.03
C LYS A 5 28.07 18.61 12.19
N GLN A 6 28.07 19.90 12.51
CA GLN A 6 27.34 20.92 11.75
C GLN A 6 27.82 20.97 10.30
N GLN A 7 29.14 20.92 10.07
CA GLN A 7 29.71 20.89 8.73
C GLN A 7 29.28 19.65 7.94
N ARG A 8 29.25 18.47 8.57
CA ARG A 8 28.75 17.22 7.94
C ARG A 8 27.27 17.36 7.55
N TYR A 9 26.45 17.99 8.39
CA TYR A 9 25.03 18.23 8.09
C TYR A 9 24.86 19.15 6.88
N ASP A 10 25.64 20.24 6.83
CA ASP A 10 25.60 21.20 5.73
C ASP A 10 26.15 20.59 4.42
N GLN A 11 27.15 19.70 4.49
CA GLN A 11 27.63 18.93 3.35
C GLN A 11 26.54 18.05 2.74
N VAL A 12 25.79 17.32 3.59
CA VAL A 12 24.68 16.47 3.14
C VAL A 12 23.58 17.30 2.49
N LEU A 13 23.20 18.44 3.10
CA LEU A 13 22.21 19.35 2.52
C LEU A 13 22.67 19.91 1.16
N THR A 14 23.95 20.30 1.06
CA THR A 14 24.53 20.86 -0.17
C THR A 14 24.51 19.82 -1.30
N ALA A 15 24.94 18.59 -1.02
CA ALA A 15 24.89 17.49 -1.97
C ALA A 15 23.45 17.16 -2.39
N ALA A 16 22.50 17.14 -1.45
CA ALA A 16 21.08 16.95 -1.76
C ALA A 16 20.53 18.06 -2.67
N ARG A 17 20.86 19.34 -2.41
CA ARG A 17 20.45 20.45 -3.29
C ARG A 17 21.02 20.30 -4.71
N SER A 18 22.29 19.96 -4.83
CA SER A 18 22.94 19.73 -6.13
C SER A 18 22.27 18.60 -6.91
N LEU A 19 21.84 17.52 -6.23
CA LEU A 19 21.08 16.44 -6.87
C LEU A 19 19.69 16.91 -7.35
N ALA A 20 18.99 17.73 -6.56
CA ALA A 20 17.68 18.25 -6.94
C ALA A 20 17.72 19.20 -8.15
N GLU A 21 18.84 19.90 -8.37
CA GLU A 21 19.03 20.78 -9.53
C GLU A 21 19.23 20.01 -10.85
N ARG A 22 19.60 18.72 -10.79
CA ARG A 22 19.82 17.86 -11.96
C ARG A 22 18.54 17.30 -12.59
N ASP A 23 17.41 17.93 -12.29
CA ASP A 23 16.06 17.55 -12.74
C ASP A 23 15.67 16.09 -12.44
N LEU A 24 16.12 15.57 -11.29
CA LEU A 24 15.72 14.24 -10.84
C LEU A 24 14.22 14.22 -10.51
N ASP A 25 13.56 13.13 -10.87
CA ASP A 25 12.22 12.84 -10.36
C ASP A 25 12.26 12.60 -8.84
N TRP A 26 11.11 12.73 -8.18
CA TRP A 26 11.04 12.64 -6.72
C TRP A 26 11.43 11.25 -6.18
N VAL A 27 11.21 10.18 -6.95
CA VAL A 27 11.53 8.80 -6.55
C VAL A 27 13.04 8.58 -6.63
N SER A 28 13.65 9.00 -7.74
CA SER A 28 15.09 8.97 -7.94
C SER A 28 15.80 9.80 -6.85
N PHE A 29 15.30 11.00 -6.57
CA PHE A 29 15.81 11.79 -5.45
C PHE A 29 15.65 11.08 -4.10
N PHE A 30 14.48 10.49 -3.83
CA PHE A 30 14.24 9.74 -2.60
C PHE A 30 15.25 8.59 -2.45
N ARG A 31 15.44 7.77 -3.49
CA ARG A 31 16.36 6.62 -3.48
C ARG A 31 17.81 7.05 -3.25
N GLU A 32 18.28 8.07 -3.98
CA GLU A 32 19.67 8.53 -3.91
C GLU A 32 20.00 9.28 -2.61
N VAL A 33 19.03 9.96 -2.00
CA VAL A 33 19.28 10.82 -0.82
C VAL A 33 18.80 10.19 0.48
N VAL A 34 17.53 9.76 0.53
CA VAL A 34 16.83 9.36 1.76
C VAL A 34 16.70 7.84 1.90
N GLY A 35 16.77 7.11 0.79
CA GLY A 35 16.56 5.67 0.70
C GLY A 35 17.57 4.86 1.52
N ILE A 36 17.38 3.53 1.52
CA ILE A 36 18.17 2.58 2.33
C ILE A 36 19.68 2.67 2.05
N ASP A 37 20.06 2.95 0.80
CA ASP A 37 21.45 3.18 0.37
C ASP A 37 21.74 4.65 0.02
N GLY A 38 20.87 5.54 0.49
CA GLY A 38 20.91 6.96 0.18
C GLY A 38 22.07 7.67 0.86
N LEU A 39 22.38 8.87 0.35
CA LEU A 39 23.38 9.79 0.87
C LEU A 39 23.32 9.93 2.39
N ILE A 40 22.11 10.08 2.96
CA ILE A 40 21.92 10.28 4.40
C ILE A 40 22.39 9.07 5.20
N ARG A 41 22.03 7.84 4.79
CA ARG A 41 22.42 6.62 5.51
C ARG A 41 23.91 6.31 5.38
N LYS A 42 24.52 6.65 4.25
CA LYS A 42 25.98 6.59 4.07
C LYS A 42 26.69 7.64 4.94
N ALA A 43 26.10 8.82 5.05
CA ALA A 43 26.62 9.92 5.84
C ALA A 43 26.37 9.75 7.34
N PHE A 44 25.42 8.94 7.80
CA PHE A 44 25.15 8.68 9.22
C PHE A 44 24.86 7.19 9.43
N PRO A 45 25.93 6.36 9.52
CA PRO A 45 25.79 4.90 9.52
C PRO A 45 25.20 4.35 10.82
N THR A 46 25.35 5.08 11.92
CA THR A 46 24.79 4.67 13.21
C THR A 46 23.39 5.25 13.41
N PHE A 47 22.55 4.51 14.12
CA PHE A 47 21.18 4.93 14.42
C PHE A 47 21.14 6.24 15.21
N ASP A 48 22.03 6.41 16.19
CA ASP A 48 22.08 7.62 17.03
C ASP A 48 22.45 8.86 16.21
N GLU A 49 23.47 8.76 15.36
CA GLU A 49 23.86 9.87 14.46
C GLU A 49 22.74 10.24 13.48
N LEU A 50 22.04 9.24 12.93
CA LEU A 50 20.94 9.45 12.00
C LEU A 50 19.75 10.13 12.70
N THR A 51 19.34 9.61 13.86
CA THR A 51 18.25 10.17 14.67
C THR A 51 18.54 11.62 15.05
N GLU A 52 19.80 11.93 15.37
CA GLU A 52 20.21 13.28 15.70
C GLU A 52 20.17 14.21 14.48
N PHE A 53 20.53 13.70 13.30
CA PHE A 53 20.44 14.45 12.04
C PHE A 53 18.98 14.68 11.62
N GLU A 54 18.09 13.71 11.81
CA GLU A 54 16.68 13.82 11.45
C GLU A 54 15.95 14.95 12.21
N LYS A 55 16.47 15.33 13.37
CA LYS A 55 16.00 16.47 14.18
C LYS A 55 16.56 17.83 13.74
N SER A 56 17.44 17.85 12.74
CA SER A 56 18.12 19.08 12.29
C SER A 56 17.32 19.88 11.26
N GLU A 57 17.61 21.18 11.18
CA GLU A 57 17.06 22.08 10.14
C GLU A 57 17.48 21.65 8.71
N GLN A 58 18.65 21.01 8.58
CA GLN A 58 19.17 20.49 7.32
C GLN A 58 18.30 19.35 6.80
N TYR A 59 17.92 18.42 7.68
CA TYR A 59 16.99 17.35 7.32
C TYR A 59 15.61 17.90 6.96
N ALA A 60 15.10 18.86 7.74
CA ALA A 60 13.85 19.56 7.41
C ALA A 60 13.92 20.26 6.04
N ALA A 61 15.07 20.82 5.66
CA ALA A 61 15.26 21.40 4.33
C ALA A 61 15.26 20.34 3.22
N ILE A 62 15.85 19.16 3.45
CA ILE A 62 15.80 18.04 2.49
C ILE A 62 14.37 17.54 2.30
N GLN A 63 13.60 17.39 3.39
CA GLN A 63 12.18 17.04 3.34
C GLN A 63 11.37 18.07 2.52
N ARG A 64 11.64 19.38 2.68
CA ARG A 64 11.02 20.43 1.85
C ARG A 64 11.35 20.30 0.36
N ILE A 65 12.58 19.90 0.01
CA ILE A 65 12.96 19.62 -1.39
C ILE A 65 12.15 18.44 -1.94
N LEU A 66 12.04 17.34 -1.18
CA LEU A 66 11.27 16.15 -1.57
C LEU A 66 9.80 16.50 -1.84
N VAL A 67 9.18 17.31 -0.99
CA VAL A 67 7.80 17.78 -1.18
C VAL A 67 7.65 18.55 -2.48
N LYS A 68 8.56 19.50 -2.77
CA LYS A 68 8.55 20.27 -4.03
C LYS A 68 8.70 19.39 -5.27
N LEU A 69 9.61 18.40 -5.22
CA LEU A 69 9.79 17.45 -6.33
C LEU A 69 8.52 16.62 -6.57
N ARG A 70 7.78 16.30 -5.50
CA ARG A 70 6.52 15.56 -5.61
C ARG A 70 5.37 16.38 -6.22
N GLU A 71 5.38 17.70 -6.05
CA GLU A 71 4.44 18.61 -6.70
C GLU A 71 4.71 18.75 -8.21
N LYS A 72 5.99 18.68 -8.59
CA LYS A 72 6.44 18.65 -9.99
C LYS A 72 6.06 17.30 -10.60
N LYS A 73 4.85 17.21 -11.13
CA LYS A 73 4.28 16.03 -11.82
C LYS A 73 5.37 15.36 -12.67
N ASN A 74 5.60 14.05 -12.47
CA ASN A 74 6.47 13.23 -13.32
C ASN A 74 6.01 13.39 -14.78
N SER A 75 6.72 14.21 -15.53
CA SER A 75 6.55 14.35 -16.98
C SER A 75 7.25 13.18 -17.66
N GLY A 76 6.64 12.00 -17.59
CA GLY A 76 6.90 10.86 -18.49
C GLY A 76 8.25 10.14 -18.37
N ASP A 77 8.19 8.81 -18.49
CA ASP A 77 9.24 7.93 -19.03
C ASP A 77 10.57 7.75 -18.30
N GLY A 78 10.64 8.06 -17.00
CA GLY A 78 11.64 7.43 -16.13
C GLY A 78 11.25 5.99 -15.82
N GLU A 79 12.23 5.07 -15.84
CA GLU A 79 12.15 3.68 -15.39
C GLU A 79 11.13 3.54 -14.25
N THR A 80 9.95 2.96 -14.53
CA THR A 80 8.80 3.09 -13.64
C THR A 80 9.07 2.29 -12.37
N GLU A 81 9.47 2.99 -11.30
CA GLU A 81 9.67 2.39 -9.98
C GLU A 81 8.46 1.52 -9.64
N GLN A 82 8.74 0.25 -9.35
CA GLN A 82 7.69 -0.72 -9.20
C GLN A 82 6.85 -0.40 -7.97
N THR A 83 5.61 0.05 -8.19
CA THR A 83 4.71 0.41 -7.09
C THR A 83 4.32 -0.86 -6.32
N ARG A 84 4.57 -0.86 -5.01
CA ARG A 84 4.16 -1.92 -4.07
C ARG A 84 2.98 -1.45 -3.24
N VAL A 85 2.08 -2.38 -2.92
CA VAL A 85 0.92 -2.12 -2.06
C VAL A 85 1.21 -2.59 -0.64
N ILE A 86 0.94 -1.72 0.34
CA ILE A 86 0.90 -2.08 1.76
C ILE A 86 -0.54 -2.01 2.25
N THR A 87 -0.95 -2.95 3.10
CA THR A 87 -2.27 -2.95 3.74
C THR A 87 -2.10 -2.64 5.23
N VAL A 88 -2.63 -1.50 5.68
CA VAL A 88 -2.57 -1.08 7.09
C VAL A 88 -3.94 -1.30 7.73
N ARG A 89 -3.98 -1.96 8.91
CA ARG A 89 -5.21 -2.10 9.70
C ARG A 89 -5.34 -0.92 10.66
N LEU A 90 -6.35 -0.09 10.48
CA LEU A 90 -6.61 1.09 11.30
C LEU A 90 -7.96 0.97 12.03
N PRO A 91 -8.09 1.46 13.27
CA PRO A 91 -9.39 1.65 13.91
C PRO A 91 -10.29 2.57 13.07
N LYS A 92 -11.61 2.32 13.09
CA LYS A 92 -12.59 3.10 12.30
C LYS A 92 -12.46 4.60 12.55
N SER A 93 -12.35 5.02 13.82
CA SER A 93 -12.21 6.43 14.19
C SER A 93 -10.99 7.10 13.57
N MET A 94 -9.84 6.41 13.55
CA MET A 94 -8.61 6.93 12.94
C MET A 94 -8.73 7.02 11.42
N HIS A 95 -9.36 6.03 10.78
CA HIS A 95 -9.62 6.08 9.36
C HIS A 95 -10.55 7.25 8.96
N GLU A 96 -11.64 7.47 9.72
CA GLU A 96 -12.52 8.61 9.50
C GLU A 96 -11.81 9.95 9.71
N TYR A 97 -10.94 10.05 10.72
CA TYR A 97 -10.12 11.24 10.94
C TYR A 97 -9.24 11.55 9.72
N LEU A 98 -8.51 10.54 9.18
CA LEU A 98 -7.67 10.71 7.99
C LEU A 98 -8.49 11.12 6.76
N ARG A 99 -9.71 10.60 6.62
CA ARG A 99 -10.62 10.98 5.53
C ARG A 99 -11.01 12.46 5.62
N THR A 100 -11.42 12.92 6.81
CA THR A 100 -11.78 14.32 7.03
C THR A 100 -10.58 15.25 6.82
N GLU A 101 -9.42 14.91 7.38
CA GLU A 101 -8.19 15.70 7.21
C GLU A 101 -7.81 15.83 5.72
N ALA A 102 -7.90 14.74 4.96
CA ALA A 102 -7.64 14.78 3.51
C ALA A 102 -8.63 15.67 2.75
N HIS A 103 -9.91 15.62 3.14
CA HIS A 103 -10.95 16.48 2.58
C HIS A 103 -10.67 17.96 2.85
N ASP A 104 -10.33 18.31 4.10
CA ASP A 104 -10.04 19.68 4.51
C ASP A 104 -8.81 20.25 3.80
N LEU A 105 -7.80 19.41 3.59
CA LEU A 105 -6.59 19.72 2.81
C LEU A 105 -6.77 19.59 1.29
N ARG A 106 -7.99 19.29 0.80
CA ARG A 106 -8.33 19.11 -0.63
C ARG A 106 -7.39 18.14 -1.36
N THR A 107 -7.03 17.05 -0.70
CA THR A 107 -6.15 16.00 -1.25
C THR A 107 -6.81 14.63 -1.15
N SER A 108 -6.25 13.62 -1.83
CA SER A 108 -6.74 12.26 -1.65
C SER A 108 -6.17 11.65 -0.37
N MET A 109 -6.92 10.76 0.27
CA MET A 109 -6.44 10.04 1.46
C MET A 109 -5.10 9.34 1.20
N ASN A 110 -4.92 8.73 0.01
CA ASN A 110 -3.64 8.12 -0.36
C ASN A 110 -2.49 9.15 -0.44
N LYS A 111 -2.73 10.33 -1.03
CA LYS A 111 -1.71 11.40 -1.10
C LYS A 111 -1.31 11.87 0.29
N LEU A 112 -2.27 12.04 1.20
CA LEU A 112 -2.04 12.40 2.61
C LEU A 112 -1.26 11.30 3.34
N CYS A 113 -1.68 10.03 3.21
CA CYS A 113 -1.01 8.89 3.86
C CYS A 113 0.45 8.77 3.41
N ILE A 114 0.73 8.86 2.11
CA ILE A 114 2.11 8.84 1.60
C ILE A 114 2.91 10.01 2.19
N SER A 115 2.34 11.22 2.24
CA SER A 115 3.02 12.37 2.84
C SER A 115 3.34 12.15 4.33
N LYS A 116 2.44 11.53 5.09
CA LYS A 116 2.69 11.19 6.51
C LYS A 116 3.72 10.06 6.66
N LEU A 117 3.75 9.08 5.76
CA LEU A 117 4.73 7.97 5.77
C LEU A 117 6.16 8.42 5.44
N LEU A 118 6.32 9.54 4.73
CA LEU A 118 7.63 10.12 4.42
C LEU A 118 8.24 10.89 5.60
N GLN A 119 7.43 11.22 6.62
CA GLN A 119 7.91 11.87 7.83
C GLN A 119 8.59 10.85 8.73
N VAL A 120 9.71 11.26 9.33
CA VAL A 120 10.41 10.45 10.33
C VAL A 120 9.54 10.35 11.57
N VAL A 121 9.43 9.13 12.11
CA VAL A 121 8.78 8.86 13.39
C VAL A 121 9.88 8.55 14.40
N ASP A 122 9.93 9.30 15.51
CA ASP A 122 10.83 9.01 16.62
C ASP A 122 10.59 7.58 17.13
N GLN A 123 11.64 6.81 17.41
CA GLN A 123 11.53 5.41 17.83
C GLN A 123 10.66 5.23 19.08
N GLU A 124 10.69 6.18 20.02
CA GLU A 124 9.86 6.16 21.24
C GLU A 124 8.36 6.22 20.94
N MET A 125 7.97 6.70 19.75
CA MET A 125 6.58 6.78 19.30
C MET A 125 6.11 5.48 18.63
N ILE A 126 6.99 4.48 18.45
CA ILE A 126 6.65 3.15 17.94
C ILE A 126 6.45 2.22 19.15
N PRO A 127 5.22 1.77 19.44
CA PRO A 127 5.00 0.84 20.53
C PRO A 127 5.80 -0.45 20.31
N ALA A 128 6.62 -0.83 21.29
CA ALA A 128 7.32 -2.11 21.26
C ALA A 128 6.30 -3.25 21.18
N GLU A 129 6.49 -4.19 20.24
CA GLU A 129 5.63 -5.36 20.14
C GLU A 129 5.68 -6.15 21.45
N LYS A 130 4.54 -6.25 22.14
CA LYS A 130 4.32 -7.34 23.09
C LYS A 130 4.12 -8.59 22.26
N THR A 131 5.21 -9.23 21.83
CA THR A 131 5.17 -10.55 21.20
C THR A 131 4.55 -11.53 22.20
N ALA A 132 3.24 -11.76 22.09
CA ALA A 132 2.62 -12.91 22.71
C ALA A 132 3.24 -14.15 22.04
N PRO A 133 3.79 -15.12 22.79
CA PRO A 133 4.39 -16.29 22.20
C PRO A 133 3.34 -17.00 21.35
N ALA A 134 3.68 -17.26 20.09
CA ALA A 134 2.83 -17.95 19.15
C ALA A 134 2.35 -19.26 19.79
N ARG A 135 1.07 -19.30 20.20
CA ARG A 135 0.41 -20.53 20.64
C ARG A 135 0.36 -21.42 19.41
N ARG A 136 1.31 -22.36 19.32
CA ARG A 136 1.36 -23.39 18.29
C ARG A 136 -0.04 -23.99 18.21
N ARG A 137 -0.76 -23.69 17.14
CA ARG A 137 -2.01 -24.35 16.79
C ARG A 137 -1.60 -25.77 16.45
N ALA A 138 -1.69 -26.66 17.43
CA ALA A 138 -1.61 -28.10 17.20
C ALA A 138 -2.59 -28.42 16.08
N THR A 139 -2.05 -28.87 14.95
CA THR A 139 -2.78 -29.47 13.85
C THR A 139 -3.57 -30.66 14.41
N SER A 140 -4.85 -30.46 14.67
CA SER A 140 -5.79 -31.55 14.83
C SER A 140 -5.90 -32.27 13.48
N ALA A 141 -5.48 -33.52 13.44
CA ALA A 141 -5.50 -34.41 12.29
C ALA A 141 -6.89 -34.47 11.60
N PRO A 142 -6.94 -34.82 10.29
CA PRO A 142 -8.21 -35.00 9.59
C PRO A 142 -8.96 -36.22 10.15
N GLN A 143 -10.21 -36.02 10.54
CA GLN A 143 -11.14 -37.09 10.95
C GLN A 143 -11.54 -37.95 9.74
N PRO A 144 -11.67 -39.29 9.86
CA PRO A 144 -12.17 -40.14 8.78
C PRO A 144 -13.68 -39.97 8.58
N LEU A 145 -14.14 -40.11 7.34
CA LEU A 145 -15.55 -40.09 6.92
C LEU A 145 -16.41 -41.11 7.69
N PRO A 146 -17.68 -40.79 8.04
CA PRO A 146 -18.62 -41.76 8.59
C PRO A 146 -19.03 -42.81 7.54
N GLN A 147 -18.85 -44.09 7.85
CA GLN A 147 -19.46 -45.20 7.10
C GLN A 147 -20.97 -45.28 7.41
N PRO A 148 -21.85 -45.55 6.43
CA PRO A 148 -23.28 -45.75 6.68
C PRO A 148 -23.55 -47.14 7.31
N GLN A 149 -24.23 -47.14 8.47
CA GLN A 149 -24.78 -48.35 9.11
C GLN A 149 -26.02 -48.89 8.36
N PRO A 150 -26.26 -50.22 8.36
CA PRO A 150 -27.44 -50.82 7.75
C PRO A 150 -28.67 -50.70 8.67
N THR A 151 -29.80 -50.24 8.12
CA THR A 151 -31.11 -50.26 8.79
C THR A 151 -31.76 -51.64 8.68
N PRO A 152 -32.39 -52.18 9.75
CA PRO A 152 -33.11 -53.44 9.69
C PRO A 152 -34.53 -53.27 9.12
N THR A 153 -34.92 -54.33 8.42
CA THR A 153 -36.18 -54.60 7.72
C THR A 153 -37.41 -54.59 8.64
N SER A 154 -38.52 -53.97 8.20
CA SER A 154 -39.87 -54.47 8.54
C SER A 154 -40.85 -54.19 7.40
N ASN A 155 -41.42 -55.28 6.85
CA ASN A 155 -42.43 -55.34 5.81
C ASN A 155 -43.77 -54.73 6.23
N GLY A 156 -44.52 -54.17 5.27
CA GLY A 156 -45.96 -53.94 5.45
C GLY A 156 -46.69 -53.09 4.40
N LEU A 157 -46.82 -53.62 3.17
CA LEU A 157 -47.97 -53.49 2.25
C LEU A 157 -48.44 -52.09 1.76
N GLY A 158 -48.39 -51.89 0.43
CA GLY A 158 -49.40 -51.09 -0.27
C GLY A 158 -48.97 -50.37 -1.55
N TYR A 159 -49.15 -51.05 -2.70
CA TYR A 159 -49.49 -50.49 -4.03
C TYR A 159 -48.54 -49.52 -4.78
N THR A 160 -47.87 -50.10 -5.79
CA THR A 160 -47.71 -49.65 -7.18
C THR A 160 -47.95 -48.17 -7.54
N HIS A 161 -46.96 -47.52 -8.15
CA HIS A 161 -47.01 -47.04 -9.55
C HIS A 161 -45.60 -46.67 -10.07
N GLN A 162 -45.47 -46.77 -11.38
CA GLN A 162 -44.25 -46.83 -12.21
C GLN A 162 -43.50 -45.48 -12.34
N GLY A 163 -42.19 -45.57 -12.62
CA GLY A 163 -41.61 -44.85 -13.76
C GLY A 163 -40.56 -43.77 -13.52
N HIS A 164 -39.34 -44.06 -13.98
CA HIS A 164 -38.39 -43.16 -14.66
C HIS A 164 -37.43 -42.25 -13.84
N THR A 165 -36.14 -42.61 -13.91
CA THR A 165 -34.93 -41.78 -13.77
C THR A 165 -34.59 -41.07 -15.10
N PRO A 166 -33.50 -40.26 -15.24
CA PRO A 166 -32.93 -39.17 -14.43
C PRO A 166 -32.53 -37.92 -15.29
N THR A 167 -31.84 -36.94 -14.64
CA THR A 167 -30.89 -35.92 -15.19
C THR A 167 -31.42 -34.48 -15.45
N PRO A 168 -30.55 -33.45 -15.68
CA PRO A 168 -30.25 -32.41 -14.70
C PRO A 168 -30.57 -30.98 -15.22
N SER A 169 -31.16 -30.12 -14.39
CA SER A 169 -31.43 -28.73 -14.82
C SER A 169 -30.28 -27.80 -14.46
N SER A 170 -29.57 -27.39 -15.50
CA SER A 170 -28.64 -26.26 -15.58
C SER A 170 -29.31 -24.95 -15.18
N ASN A 171 -28.70 -24.21 -14.28
CA ASN A 171 -29.12 -22.87 -13.87
C ASN A 171 -28.61 -21.82 -14.89
N PRO A 172 -29.47 -21.02 -15.55
CA PRO A 172 -29.02 -19.98 -16.47
C PRO A 172 -28.82 -18.64 -15.76
N ALA A 173 -27.75 -17.94 -16.13
CA ALA A 173 -27.51 -16.54 -15.79
C ALA A 173 -28.52 -15.60 -16.51
N PRO A 174 -28.97 -14.50 -15.90
CA PRO A 174 -29.74 -13.49 -16.61
C PRO A 174 -28.82 -12.43 -17.24
N ASN A 175 -28.77 -12.44 -18.58
CA ASN A 175 -28.40 -11.30 -19.41
C ASN A 175 -29.42 -10.16 -19.24
N SER A 176 -28.97 -8.91 -19.27
CA SER A 176 -29.81 -7.76 -19.60
C SER A 176 -29.17 -6.97 -20.75
N PRO A 177 -29.89 -6.73 -21.85
CA PRO A 177 -29.41 -5.98 -23.00
C PRO A 177 -29.96 -4.54 -22.98
N PHE A 178 -29.12 -3.56 -23.32
CA PHE A 178 -29.60 -2.38 -24.04
C PHE A 178 -28.47 -1.84 -24.94
N THR A 179 -28.67 -1.99 -26.23
CA THR A 179 -27.90 -1.37 -27.32
C THR A 179 -28.62 -0.09 -27.74
N SER A 180 -27.88 1.00 -27.97
CA SER A 180 -28.31 2.10 -28.82
C SER A 180 -27.13 2.60 -29.64
N THR A 181 -27.35 2.64 -30.95
CA THR A 181 -26.37 2.77 -32.03
C THR A 181 -26.23 4.23 -32.52
N GLY A 182 -24.99 4.74 -32.58
CA GLY A 182 -24.42 5.69 -33.58
C GLY A 182 -25.01 7.11 -33.79
N PRO A 183 -24.34 7.99 -34.60
CA PRO A 183 -23.23 7.71 -35.53
C PRO A 183 -21.99 8.65 -35.46
N ALA A 184 -20.97 8.29 -36.26
CA ALA A 184 -19.77 9.06 -36.63
C ALA A 184 -20.11 10.35 -37.41
N ASN A 185 -19.31 11.43 -37.44
CA ASN A 185 -18.09 11.71 -38.24
C ASN A 185 -17.91 13.28 -38.26
N PRO A 186 -16.97 13.98 -38.98
CA PRO A 186 -15.55 13.79 -39.35
C PRO A 186 -14.66 15.05 -39.04
N LEU A 187 -13.42 15.06 -39.57
CA LEU A 187 -12.33 16.07 -39.53
C LEU A 187 -12.58 17.49 -40.14
N LYS A 188 -11.62 18.39 -39.81
CA LYS A 188 -11.14 19.68 -40.43
C LYS A 188 -11.77 20.97 -39.83
N THR A 189 -11.12 22.10 -39.56
CA THR A 189 -10.04 22.84 -40.27
C THR A 189 -9.46 23.98 -39.37
N ASN A 190 -8.22 24.41 -39.65
CA ASN A 190 -7.51 25.69 -39.39
C ASN A 190 -8.21 26.82 -38.62
N TRP A 191 -7.52 27.45 -37.67
CA TRP A 191 -6.94 28.82 -37.71
C TRP A 191 -5.79 28.91 -36.69
#